data_AF-A0A914PC18-F1
#
_entry.id   AF-A0A914PC18-F1
#
_cell.length_a   1.000
_cell.length_b   1.000
_cell.length_c   1.000
_cell.angle_alpha   90.00
_cell.angle_beta   90.00
_cell.angle_gamma   90.00
#
_symmetry.space_group_name_H-M   'P 1'
#
loop_
_entity.id
_entity.type
_entity.pdbx_description
1 polymer ?
#
loop_
_entity_poly.entity_id
_entity_poly.type
_entity_poly.pdbx_seq_one_letter_code
_entity_poly.pdbx_strand_id
1 'polypeptide(L)' 'MAWRSHGKTNLELINNLEKNGIIRSARVKQAMASIDRADFISVSPYDDRPQGISCNATISAPHMVWI' A
#
# COMPACT_ATOMS: atom_id res chain seq x y z
N MET A 1 -11.55 -5.04 6.10
CA MET A 1 -11.55 -3.70 6.75
C MET A 1 -10.24 -2.99 6.39
N ALA A 2 -10.30 -1.93 5.58
CA ALA A 2 -9.15 -1.23 5.01
C ALA A 2 -8.30 -0.41 6.01
N TRP A 3 -8.58 -0.50 7.32
CA TRP A 3 -7.93 0.30 8.37
C TRP A 3 -7.03 -0.55 9.29
N ARG A 4 -6.74 -1.80 8.89
CA ARG A 4 -5.90 -2.74 9.66
C ARG A 4 -4.77 -3.36 8.84
N SER A 5 -4.56 -2.92 7.59
CA SER A 5 -3.52 -3.49 6.71
C SER A 5 -2.17 -2.80 6.83
N HIS A 6 -1.96 -1.97 7.86
CA HIS A 6 -0.73 -1.21 8.04
C HIS A 6 0.44 -2.18 8.27
N GLY A 7 1.64 -1.78 7.87
CA GLY A 7 2.87 -2.54 8.10
C GLY A 7 4.01 -1.63 8.54
N LYS A 8 5.11 -2.22 9.01
CA LYS A 8 6.40 -1.52 9.19
C LYS A 8 7.29 -1.63 7.97
N THR A 9 6.95 -2.50 7.03
CA THR A 9 7.65 -2.72 5.75
C THR A 9 6.65 -2.88 4.61
N ASN A 10 7.10 -2.66 3.37
CA ASN A 10 6.27 -2.87 2.18
C ASN A 10 5.70 -4.30 2.12
N LEU A 11 6.54 -5.28 2.44
CA LEU A 11 6.18 -6.70 2.39
C LEU A 11 5.13 -7.06 3.45
N GLU A 12 5.20 -6.45 4.64
CA GLU A 12 4.19 -6.62 5.70
C GLU A 12 2.85 -5.98 5.31
N LEU A 13 2.87 -4.76 4.77
CA LEU A 13 1.69 -4.09 4.22
C LEU A 13 0.98 -4.98 3.18
N ILE A 14 1.73 -5.51 2.21
CA ILE A 14 1.18 -6.33 1.13
C ILE A 14 0.62 -7.65 1.65
N ASN A 15 1.33 -8.31 2.58
CA ASN A 15 0.82 -9.53 3.20
C ASN A 15 -0.46 -9.25 4.01
N ASN A 16 -0.57 -8.11 4.66
CA ASN A 16 -1.78 -7.74 5.39
C ASN A 16 -2.94 -7.41 4.42
N LEU A 17 -2.66 -6.79 3.27
CA LEU A 17 -3.65 -6.57 2.20
C LEU A 17 -4.16 -7.89 1.59
N GLU A 18 -3.29 -8.88 1.39
CA GLU A 18 -3.66 -10.22 0.94
C GLU A 18 -4.49 -10.96 2.00
N LYS A 19 -4.03 -10.98 3.26
CA LYS A 19 -4.78 -11.59 4.39
C LYS A 19 -6.17 -11.00 4.55
N ASN A 20 -6.32 -9.69 4.31
CA ASN A 20 -7.60 -8.99 4.37
C ASN A 20 -8.47 -9.19 3.11
N GLY A 21 -7.99 -9.98 2.14
CA GLY A 21 -8.72 -10.32 0.90
C GLY A 21 -8.84 -9.17 -0.10
N ILE A 22 -8.00 -8.13 0.06
CA ILE A 22 -7.94 -6.95 -0.83
C ILE A 22 -7.12 -7.32 -2.07
N ILE A 23 -5.92 -7.85 -1.87
CA ILE A 23 -5.13 -8.44 -2.96
C ILE A 23 -5.50 -9.90 -3.10
N ARG A 24 -6.09 -10.27 -4.24
CA ARG A 24 -6.50 -11.65 -4.53
C ARG A 24 -5.62 -12.32 -5.58
N SER A 25 -4.95 -11.52 -6.40
CA SER A 25 -4.15 -11.98 -7.53
C SER A 25 -2.68 -12.03 -7.17
N ALA A 26 -2.03 -13.18 -7.37
CA ALA A 26 -0.60 -13.34 -7.13
C ALA A 26 0.25 -12.35 -7.95
N ARG A 27 -0.19 -12.02 -9.17
CA ARG A 27 0.45 -11.01 -10.03
C ARG A 27 0.47 -9.62 -9.38
N VAL A 28 -0.65 -9.19 -8.80
CA VAL A 28 -0.77 -7.88 -8.14
C VAL A 28 0.09 -7.86 -6.88
N LYS A 29 0.08 -8.95 -6.10
CA LYS A 29 0.97 -9.10 -4.93
C LYS A 29 2.45 -8.96 -5.30
N GLN A 30 2.89 -9.64 -6.36
CA GLN A 30 4.28 -9.57 -6.82
C GLN A 30 4.65 -8.17 -7.33
N ALA A 31 3.78 -7.54 -8.12
CA ALA A 31 4.01 -6.18 -8.60
C ALA A 31 4.14 -5.18 -7.45
N MET A 32 3.21 -5.22 -6.49
CA MET A 32 3.28 -4.35 -5.30
C MET A 32 4.50 -4.66 -4.44
N ALA A 33 4.93 -5.93 -4.35
CA ALA A 33 6.10 -6.31 -3.55
C ALA A 33 7.42 -5.86 -4.19
N SER A 34 7.44 -5.76 -5.53
CA SER A 34 8.61 -5.30 -6.28
C SER A 34 8.84 -3.79 -6.23
N ILE A 35 7.82 -3.02 -5.84
CA ILE A 35 7.85 -1.55 -5.82
C ILE A 35 7.69 -1.08 -4.37
N ASP A 36 8.75 -0.53 -3.76
CA ASP A 36 8.65 -0.01 -2.40
C ASP A 36 7.93 1.34 -2.38
N ARG A 37 6.90 1.43 -1.55
CA ARG A 37 6.13 2.66 -1.35
C ARG A 37 6.97 3.76 -0.68
N ALA A 38 8.01 3.40 0.07
CA ALA A 38 8.94 4.36 0.67
C ALA A 38 9.71 5.20 -0.36
N ASP A 39 9.89 4.69 -1.59
CA ASP A 39 10.56 5.44 -2.66
C ASP A 39 9.75 6.66 -3.12
N PHE A 40 8.42 6.62 -2.94
CA PHE A 40 7.51 7.68 -3.37
C PHE A 40 7.09 8.60 -2.24
N ILE A 41 7.25 8.18 -0.98
CA ILE A 41 6.84 8.98 0.18
C ILE A 41 7.69 8.70 1.41
N SER A 42 8.17 9.78 2.04
CA SER A 42 9.03 9.68 3.23
C SER A 42 8.23 9.58 4.54
N VAL A 43 6.98 10.05 4.56
CA VAL A 43 6.17 10.10 5.78
C VAL A 43 5.15 8.97 5.78
N SER A 44 5.28 8.06 6.75
CA SER A 44 4.36 6.93 6.98
C SER A 44 3.99 6.15 5.69
N PRO A 45 4.98 5.63 4.93
CA PRO A 45 4.75 5.01 3.63
C PRO A 45 3.86 3.76 3.69
N TYR A 46 3.87 3.05 4.81
CA TYR A 46 3.20 1.76 4.97
C TYR A 46 1.84 1.84 5.68
N ASP A 47 1.29 3.04 5.83
CA ASP A 47 -0.08 3.22 6.31
C ASP A 47 -1.08 2.95 5.18
N ASP A 48 -2.16 2.24 5.51
CA ASP A 48 -3.24 1.93 4.56
C ASP A 48 -4.22 3.11 4.40
N ARG A 49 -3.70 4.32 4.13
CA ARG A 49 -4.47 5.56 3.98
C ARG A 49 -3.90 6.45 2.88
N PRO A 50 -4.70 7.41 2.36
CA PRO A 50 -4.20 8.42 1.45
C PRO A 50 -3.13 9.25 2.15
N GLN A 51 -2.02 9.50 1.46
CA GLN A 51 -0.95 10.34 1.98
C GLN A 51 -0.71 11.52 1.04
N GLY A 52 -0.67 12.73 1.61
CA GLY A 52 -0.44 13.95 0.85
C GLY A 52 0.99 13.98 0.31
N ILE A 53 1.13 14.34 -0.96
CA ILE A 53 2.41 14.66 -1.60
C ILE A 53 2.44 16.15 -1.95
N SER A 54 3.61 16.65 -2.36
CA SER A 54 3.73 18.02 -2.87
C SER A 54 2.76 18.26 -4.04
N CYS A 55 2.45 19.53 -4.30
CA CYS A 55 1.58 19.97 -5.40
C CYS A 55 0.09 19.61 -5.25
N ASN A 56 -0.45 19.64 -4.02
CA ASN A 56 -1.89 19.42 -3.74
C ASN A 56 -2.42 18.09 -4.29
N ALA A 57 -1.54 17.09 -4.39
CA ALA A 57 -1.85 15.74 -4.83
C ALA A 57 -1.70 14.76 -3.66
N THR A 58 -2.34 13.60 -3.78
CA THR A 58 -2.38 12.59 -2.73
C THR A 58 -2.06 11.23 -3.35
N ILE A 59 -1.07 10.52 -2.81
CA ILE A 59 -0.90 9.10 -3.14
C ILE A 59 -2.09 8.35 -2.55
N SER A 60 -2.83 7.66 -3.43
CA SER A 60 -4.00 6.85 -3.04
C SER A 60 -3.62 5.81 -1.99
N ALA A 61 -4.60 5.44 -1.16
CA ALA A 61 -4.40 4.38 -0.20
C ALA A 61 -4.00 3.06 -0.91
N PRO A 62 -3.10 2.25 -0.34
CA PRO A 62 -2.70 0.97 -0.91
C PRO A 62 -3.88 0.07 -1.29
N HIS A 63 -4.94 0.06 -0.47
CA HIS A 63 -6.19 -0.65 -0.76
C HIS A 63 -7.05 -0.08 -1.90
N MET A 64 -6.65 0.99 -2.58
CA MET A 64 -7.38 1.55 -3.74
C MET A 64 -6.66 1.28 -5.07
N VAL A 65 -5.42 0.80 -5.05
CA VAL A 65 -4.56 0.68 -6.25
C VAL A 65 -4.73 -0.69 -6.96
N TRP A 66 -5.70 -1.52 -6.55
CA TRP A 66 -5.89 -2.90 -7.03
C TRP A 66 -6.68 -3.06 -8.34
N ILE A 67 -6.57 -2.12 -9.29
CA ILE A 67 -7.10 -2.35 -10.65
C ILE A 67 -6.12 -3.19 -11.47
#